data_AF-A0AAV8PY38-F1
#
_entry.id   AF-A0AAV8PY38-F1
#
_cell.length_a   1.000
_cell.length_b   1.000
_cell.length_c   1.000
_cell.angle_alpha   90.00
_cell.angle_beta   90.00
_cell.angle_gamma   90.00
#
_symmetry.space_group_name_H-M   'P 1'
#
loop_
_entity.id
_entity.type
_entity.pdbx_description
1 polymer ?
#
loop_
_entity_poly.entity_id
_entity_poly.type
_entity_poly.pdbx_seq_one_letter_code
_entity_poly.pdbx_strand_id
1 'polypeptide(L)'
;MSGRSSPVAEFPYLPPSHRDLMQDLRSAVEARLGPHLLPSAVPPDVLSFHSPSGASRGALDIRSGGRDSPVDFILESWLHCELPTDLLPRKDLVLHPDYLDEFYQKTNLDKPRQELAKLPQVQPYCSSSLYIRSVLSPTAIAVCINCGEDGQSAMEDIMRGRLDTICKEIVRIWLDTCASSGKQLGDTERADLLRRDGLIKNKTIEIDLAANLPRMFSPEVANRVVGEIQKAFKI
;
A
#
# COMPACT_ATOMS: atom_id res chain seq x y z
N MET A 1 2.71 -2.94 29.85
CA MET A 1 4.10 -2.81 29.37
C MET A 1 4.08 -1.83 28.21
N SER A 2 4.73 -0.68 28.36
CA SER A 2 4.76 0.37 27.33
C SER A 2 5.42 -0.20 26.07
N GLY A 3 4.64 -0.44 25.03
CA GLY A 3 5.13 -0.99 23.76
C GLY A 3 6.13 -0.03 23.15
N ARG A 4 7.32 -0.53 22.80
CA ARG A 4 8.23 0.23 21.93
C ARG A 4 7.47 0.58 20.65
N SER A 5 7.45 1.86 20.30
CA SER A 5 6.98 2.34 19.00
C SER A 5 7.67 1.53 17.89
N SER A 6 6.89 0.97 16.96
CA SER A 6 7.46 0.29 15.79
C SER A 6 8.23 1.32 14.95
N PRO A 7 9.45 1.04 14.45
CA PRO A 7 10.22 1.97 13.61
C PRO A 7 9.47 2.42 12.35
N VAL A 8 8.50 1.62 11.89
CA VAL A 8 7.62 1.97 10.77
C VAL A 8 6.69 3.14 11.10
N ALA A 9 6.34 3.35 12.38
CA ALA A 9 5.43 4.40 12.82
C ALA A 9 6.06 5.81 12.86
N GLU A 10 7.39 5.91 12.70
CA GLU A 10 8.12 7.16 12.89
C GLU A 10 8.07 8.08 11.68
N PHE A 11 7.96 7.51 10.46
CA PHE A 11 7.99 8.23 9.17
C PHE A 11 8.95 9.44 9.17
N PRO A 12 10.25 9.22 9.44
CA PRO A 12 11.17 10.30 9.85
C PRO A 12 11.46 11.31 8.73
N TYR A 13 11.28 10.89 7.46
CA TYR A 13 11.55 11.71 6.27
C TYR A 13 10.31 12.40 5.70
N LEU A 14 9.13 12.11 6.24
CA LEU A 14 7.91 12.76 5.78
C LEU A 14 7.77 14.16 6.39
N PRO A 15 7.32 15.16 5.60
CA PRO A 15 6.84 16.43 6.12
C PRO A 15 5.70 16.23 7.14
N PRO A 16 5.41 17.22 8.00
CA PRO A 16 4.46 17.05 9.09
C PRO A 16 3.07 16.55 8.66
N SER A 17 2.44 17.16 7.64
CA SER A 17 1.11 16.72 7.20
C SER A 17 1.10 15.31 6.62
N HIS A 18 2.17 14.92 5.92
CA HIS A 18 2.32 13.57 5.39
C HIS A 18 2.46 12.56 6.52
N ARG A 19 3.26 12.87 7.54
CA ARG A 19 3.43 12.02 8.72
C ARG A 19 2.12 11.87 9.48
N ASP A 20 1.42 12.98 9.72
CA ASP A 20 0.12 12.99 10.40
C ASP A 20 -0.86 12.06 9.66
N LEU A 21 -0.98 12.19 8.33
CA LEU A 21 -1.81 11.31 7.52
C LEU A 21 -1.41 9.83 7.68
N MET A 22 -0.13 9.50 7.51
CA MET A 22 0.31 8.10 7.60
C MET A 22 0.05 7.51 8.99
N GLN A 23 0.20 8.30 10.05
CA GLN A 23 -0.12 7.89 11.41
C GLN A 23 -1.63 7.71 11.61
N ASP A 24 -2.46 8.57 11.04
CA ASP A 24 -3.92 8.46 11.09
C ASP A 24 -4.40 7.20 10.34
N LEU A 25 -3.92 6.94 9.13
CA LEU A 25 -4.27 5.74 8.35
C LEU A 25 -3.89 4.48 9.12
N ARG A 26 -2.66 4.45 9.64
CA ARG A 26 -2.18 3.34 10.48
C ARG A 26 -3.05 3.15 11.72
N SER A 27 -3.40 4.23 12.41
CA SER A 27 -4.23 4.17 13.62
C SER A 27 -5.64 3.67 13.31
N ALA A 28 -6.22 4.08 12.18
CA ALA A 28 -7.53 3.60 11.72
C ALA A 28 -7.50 2.09 11.42
N VAL A 29 -6.46 1.63 10.72
CA VAL A 29 -6.24 0.20 10.45
C VAL A 29 -6.06 -0.57 11.76
N GLU A 30 -5.25 -0.08 12.69
CA GLU A 30 -5.00 -0.75 13.97
C GLU A 30 -6.19 -0.81 14.90
N ALA A 31 -6.96 0.25 15.00
CA ALA A 31 -8.17 0.27 15.80
C ALA A 31 -9.18 -0.79 15.35
N ARG A 32 -9.21 -1.10 14.05
CA ARG A 32 -10.16 -2.03 13.43
C ARG A 32 -9.64 -3.46 13.33
N LEU A 33 -8.37 -3.63 12.96
CA LEU A 33 -7.79 -4.93 12.61
C LEU A 33 -6.80 -5.44 13.66
N GLY A 34 -6.22 -4.57 14.49
CA GLY A 34 -5.21 -4.93 15.48
C GLY A 34 -5.55 -6.16 16.34
N PRO A 35 -6.78 -6.31 16.88
CA PRO A 35 -7.19 -7.50 17.63
C PRO A 35 -7.15 -8.82 16.84
N HIS A 36 -7.17 -8.75 15.51
CA HIS A 36 -7.18 -9.88 14.59
C HIS A 36 -5.81 -10.16 13.96
N LEU A 37 -4.79 -9.35 14.28
CA LEU A 37 -3.44 -9.48 13.75
C LEU A 37 -2.52 -10.18 14.75
N LEU A 38 -1.64 -11.02 14.23
CA LEU A 38 -0.54 -11.60 14.97
C LEU A 38 0.57 -10.54 15.18
N PRO A 39 1.50 -10.78 16.13
CA PRO A 39 2.69 -9.95 16.27
C PRO A 39 3.52 -9.90 14.98
N SER A 40 4.42 -8.92 14.91
CA SER A 40 5.36 -8.76 13.78
C SER A 40 6.07 -10.07 13.46
N ALA A 41 6.04 -10.44 12.18
CA ALA A 41 6.70 -11.63 11.66
C ALA A 41 8.16 -11.36 11.23
N VAL A 42 8.59 -10.10 11.21
CA VAL A 42 9.90 -9.71 10.67
C VAL A 42 10.94 -9.51 11.78
N PRO A 43 12.21 -9.86 11.52
CA PRO A 43 13.29 -9.65 12.49
C PRO A 43 13.67 -8.17 12.63
N PRO A 44 14.35 -7.77 13.73
CA PRO A 44 14.72 -6.38 14.00
C PRO A 44 15.53 -5.68 12.89
N ASP A 45 16.36 -6.42 12.17
CA ASP A 45 17.20 -5.92 11.07
C ASP A 45 16.44 -5.77 9.73
N VAL A 46 15.16 -6.13 9.72
CA VAL A 46 14.19 -5.88 8.64
C VAL A 46 13.13 -4.86 9.08
N LEU A 47 12.82 -4.79 10.39
CA LEU A 47 11.99 -3.71 10.95
C LEU A 47 12.55 -2.32 10.65
N SER A 48 13.87 -2.19 10.59
CA SER A 48 14.56 -0.98 10.15
C SER A 48 15.85 -1.38 9.45
N PHE A 49 16.06 -0.90 8.22
CA PHE A 49 17.22 -1.22 7.41
C PHE A 49 17.75 0.01 6.68
N HIS A 50 19.03 -0.03 6.35
CA HIS A 50 19.70 1.05 5.62
C HIS A 50 20.75 0.47 4.66
N SER A 51 21.10 1.24 3.64
CA SER A 51 22.22 0.88 2.77
C SER A 51 23.54 0.95 3.56
N PRO A 52 24.58 0.20 3.17
CA PRO A 52 25.89 0.28 3.83
C PRO A 52 26.49 1.70 3.84
N SER A 53 26.19 2.51 2.81
CA SER A 53 26.59 3.92 2.72
C SER A 53 25.73 4.86 3.58
N GLY A 54 24.60 4.38 4.11
CA GLY A 54 23.61 5.18 4.83
C GLY A 54 22.72 6.07 3.95
N ALA A 55 22.93 6.06 2.63
CA ALA A 55 22.21 6.89 1.67
C ALA A 55 20.72 6.54 1.51
N SER A 56 20.36 5.27 1.73
CA SER A 56 18.97 4.80 1.65
C SER A 56 18.56 4.22 3.00
N ARG A 57 17.33 4.52 3.42
CA ARG A 57 16.73 4.00 4.66
C ARG A 57 15.31 3.54 4.39
N GLY A 58 14.93 2.49 5.09
CA GLY A 58 13.59 1.93 5.03
C GLY A 58 13.20 1.26 6.33
N ALA A 59 11.91 1.10 6.51
CA ALA A 59 11.33 0.27 7.56
C ALA A 59 10.23 -0.58 6.95
N LEU A 60 10.09 -1.81 7.44
CA LEU A 60 9.10 -2.77 6.99
C LEU A 60 8.58 -3.54 8.20
N ASP A 61 7.26 -3.58 8.37
CA ASP A 61 6.61 -4.43 9.34
C ASP A 61 5.53 -5.26 8.63
N ILE A 62 5.44 -6.54 9.00
CA ILE A 62 4.49 -7.49 8.44
C ILE A 62 3.80 -8.20 9.58
N ARG A 63 2.46 -8.13 9.59
CA ARG A 63 1.62 -8.79 10.58
C ARG A 63 0.54 -9.59 9.90
N SER A 64 0.61 -10.91 10.07
CA SER A 64 -0.38 -11.84 9.51
C SER A 64 -1.70 -11.79 10.26
N GLY A 65 -2.81 -12.03 9.57
CA GLY A 65 -4.07 -12.28 10.23
C GLY A 65 -4.06 -13.57 11.05
N GLY A 66 -4.81 -13.59 12.15
CA GLY A 66 -5.12 -14.81 12.88
C GLY A 66 -5.99 -15.77 12.07
N ARG A 67 -6.24 -16.97 12.61
CA ARG A 67 -6.99 -18.04 11.91
C ARG A 67 -8.36 -17.64 11.39
N ASP A 68 -9.04 -16.74 12.10
CA ASP A 68 -10.39 -16.27 11.77
C ASP A 68 -10.39 -14.86 11.15
N SER A 69 -9.22 -14.34 10.78
CA SER A 69 -9.09 -13.02 10.17
C SER A 69 -9.44 -13.07 8.67
N PRO A 70 -10.24 -12.12 8.15
CA PRO A 70 -10.47 -11.97 6.71
C PRO A 70 -9.24 -11.39 5.98
N VAL A 71 -8.20 -10.99 6.72
CA VAL A 71 -6.97 -10.38 6.20
C VAL A 71 -5.84 -11.41 6.23
N ASP A 72 -5.17 -11.65 5.09
CA ASP A 72 -4.00 -12.56 5.01
C ASP A 72 -2.83 -11.99 5.83
N PHE A 73 -2.46 -10.74 5.55
CA PHE A 73 -1.52 -9.96 6.34
C PHE A 73 -1.67 -8.46 6.03
N ILE A 74 -1.11 -7.63 6.89
CA ILE A 74 -0.86 -6.21 6.62
C ILE A 74 0.65 -6.03 6.49
N LEU A 75 1.05 -5.29 5.46
CA LEU A 75 2.42 -4.85 5.24
C LEU A 75 2.43 -3.33 5.38
N GLU A 76 3.19 -2.85 6.35
CA GLU A 76 3.43 -1.43 6.58
C GLU A 76 4.88 -1.14 6.22
N SER A 77 5.13 -0.16 5.35
CA SER A 77 6.49 0.20 5.00
C SER A 77 6.62 1.69 4.72
N TRP A 78 7.84 2.20 4.94
CA TRP A 78 8.29 3.42 4.32
C TRP A 78 9.66 3.19 3.71
N LEU A 79 9.84 3.71 2.51
CA LEU A 79 11.12 3.81 1.83
C LEU A 79 11.32 5.29 1.55
N HIS A 80 12.52 5.79 1.75
CA HIS A 80 12.87 7.11 1.25
C HIS A 80 13.30 6.97 -0.24
N CYS A 81 12.30 6.88 -1.13
CA CYS A 81 12.38 6.93 -2.60
C CYS A 81 10.98 7.18 -3.23
N GLU A 82 10.88 7.51 -4.52
CA GLU A 82 9.62 7.92 -5.19
C GLU A 82 8.76 6.72 -5.65
N LEU A 83 7.49 6.57 -5.19
CA LEU A 83 6.56 5.48 -5.59
C LEU A 83 5.04 5.90 -5.56
N PRO A 84 4.15 5.26 -6.35
CA PRO A 84 2.69 5.53 -6.42
C PRO A 84 1.79 4.68 -5.46
N THR A 85 0.49 5.03 -5.30
CA THR A 85 -0.51 4.40 -4.38
C THR A 85 -1.78 3.89 -5.12
N ASP A 86 -2.35 2.71 -4.77
CA ASP A 86 -3.63 2.17 -5.33
C ASP A 86 -4.29 1.04 -4.49
N LEU A 87 -5.58 0.75 -4.76
CA LEU A 87 -6.33 -0.46 -4.38
C LEU A 87 -6.44 -1.45 -5.56
N LEU A 88 -5.55 -2.44 -5.60
CA LEU A 88 -5.46 -3.39 -6.71
C LEU A 88 -6.66 -4.36 -6.78
N PRO A 89 -7.33 -4.56 -7.94
CA PRO A 89 -8.34 -5.59 -8.13
C PRO A 89 -7.78 -6.99 -7.91
N ARG A 90 -8.60 -7.88 -7.33
CA ARG A 90 -8.30 -9.30 -7.12
C ARG A 90 -8.92 -10.24 -8.16
N LYS A 91 -9.86 -9.75 -8.98
CA LYS A 91 -10.45 -10.46 -10.13
C LYS A 91 -10.14 -9.76 -11.45
N ASP A 92 -10.28 -10.48 -12.56
CA ASP A 92 -10.30 -9.88 -13.90
C ASP A 92 -11.57 -9.04 -14.07
N LEU A 93 -11.43 -7.75 -14.35
CA LEU A 93 -12.54 -6.81 -14.35
C LEU A 93 -13.42 -6.91 -15.61
N VAL A 94 -12.91 -7.48 -16.70
CA VAL A 94 -13.68 -7.71 -17.92
C VAL A 94 -14.54 -8.96 -17.77
N LEU A 95 -13.97 -10.01 -17.16
CA LEU A 95 -14.68 -11.27 -16.92
C LEU A 95 -15.65 -11.20 -15.73
N HIS A 96 -15.44 -10.28 -14.79
CA HIS A 96 -16.25 -10.13 -13.58
C HIS A 96 -16.78 -8.68 -13.43
N PRO A 97 -17.74 -8.26 -14.27
CA PRO A 97 -18.31 -6.91 -14.20
C PRO A 97 -19.08 -6.66 -12.90
N ASP A 98 -19.55 -7.70 -12.23
CA ASP A 98 -20.16 -7.64 -10.89
C ASP A 98 -19.13 -7.20 -9.82
N TYR A 99 -17.89 -7.72 -9.89
CA TYR A 99 -16.79 -7.31 -9.01
C TYR A 99 -16.37 -5.85 -9.28
N LEU A 100 -16.36 -5.44 -10.54
CA LEU A 100 -16.12 -4.05 -10.93
C LEU A 100 -17.18 -3.12 -10.33
N ASP A 101 -18.45 -3.49 -10.46
CA ASP A 101 -19.58 -2.70 -9.95
C ASP A 101 -19.55 -2.60 -8.41
N GLU A 102 -19.37 -3.74 -7.72
CA GLU A 102 -19.38 -3.82 -6.25
C GLU A 102 -18.29 -2.98 -5.59
N PHE A 103 -17.03 -3.14 -6.02
CA PHE A 103 -15.89 -2.54 -5.31
C PHE A 103 -15.44 -1.18 -5.85
N TYR A 104 -15.84 -0.82 -7.07
CA TYR A 104 -15.34 0.39 -7.74
C TYR A 104 -16.45 1.38 -8.12
N GLN A 105 -17.54 0.92 -8.75
CA GLN A 105 -18.59 1.83 -9.21
C GLN A 105 -19.51 2.24 -8.07
N LYS A 106 -20.06 1.28 -7.31
CA LYS A 106 -20.96 1.55 -6.18
C LYS A 106 -20.29 2.28 -5.02
N THR A 107 -19.01 2.02 -4.80
CA THR A 107 -18.20 2.75 -3.79
C THR A 107 -17.84 4.17 -4.23
N ASN A 108 -18.05 4.49 -5.51
CA ASN A 108 -17.64 5.75 -6.13
C ASN A 108 -16.14 6.06 -5.93
N LEU A 109 -15.31 5.01 -5.98
CA LEU A 109 -13.88 5.08 -5.70
C LEU A 109 -13.12 5.98 -6.70
N ASP A 110 -13.72 6.29 -7.85
CA ASP A 110 -13.13 7.22 -8.84
C ASP A 110 -13.28 8.70 -8.45
N LYS A 111 -14.26 9.04 -7.63
CA LYS A 111 -14.52 10.45 -7.26
C LYS A 111 -13.31 11.12 -6.62
N PRO A 112 -12.59 10.50 -5.66
CA PRO A 112 -11.35 11.06 -5.14
C PRO A 112 -10.28 11.33 -6.21
N ARG A 113 -10.11 10.43 -7.19
CA ARG A 113 -9.20 10.64 -8.34
C ARG A 113 -9.61 11.87 -9.16
N GLN A 114 -10.90 11.96 -9.50
CA GLN A 114 -11.46 13.08 -10.28
C GLN A 114 -11.31 14.41 -9.55
N GLU A 115 -11.54 14.43 -8.24
CA GLU A 115 -11.38 15.63 -7.40
C GLU A 115 -9.93 16.08 -7.30
N LEU A 116 -8.97 15.15 -7.31
CA LEU A 116 -7.55 15.47 -7.29
C LEU A 116 -7.07 16.00 -8.64
N ALA A 117 -7.56 15.42 -9.75
CA ALA A 117 -7.23 15.85 -11.11
C ALA A 117 -7.70 17.28 -11.46
N LYS A 118 -8.55 17.91 -10.65
CA LYS A 118 -8.97 19.31 -10.81
C LYS A 118 -7.90 20.32 -10.36
N LEU A 119 -6.91 19.89 -9.58
CA LEU A 119 -5.85 20.78 -9.10
C LEU A 119 -4.85 21.08 -10.23
N PRO A 120 -4.48 22.35 -10.46
CA PRO A 120 -3.52 22.69 -11.52
C PRO A 120 -2.13 22.09 -11.31
N GLN A 121 -1.79 21.74 -10.06
CA GLN A 121 -0.55 21.06 -9.68
C GLN A 121 -0.54 19.58 -10.06
N VAL A 122 -1.70 18.98 -10.34
CA VAL A 122 -1.84 17.53 -10.48
C VAL A 122 -1.81 17.13 -11.96
N GLN A 123 -0.93 16.19 -12.30
CA GLN A 123 -0.83 15.56 -13.61
C GLN A 123 -1.04 14.05 -13.47
N PRO A 124 -1.67 13.37 -14.44
CA PRO A 124 -1.74 11.90 -14.41
C PRO A 124 -0.35 11.28 -14.40
N TYR A 125 -0.10 10.36 -13.46
CA TYR A 125 1.09 9.53 -13.50
C TYR A 125 0.80 8.27 -14.31
N CYS A 126 1.64 7.98 -15.30
CA CYS A 126 1.55 6.78 -16.10
C CYS A 126 2.79 5.93 -15.89
N SER A 127 2.69 4.89 -15.05
CA SER A 127 3.81 3.99 -14.72
C SER A 127 4.49 3.47 -15.99
N SER A 128 5.82 3.44 -16.10
CA SER A 128 6.49 2.85 -17.28
C SER A 128 6.28 1.33 -17.39
N SER A 129 5.89 0.67 -16.30
CA SER A 129 5.57 -0.75 -16.27
C SER A 129 4.13 -0.99 -16.72
N LEU A 130 3.97 -1.57 -17.92
CA LEU A 130 2.67 -2.02 -18.41
C LEU A 130 2.02 -3.04 -17.47
N TYR A 131 2.84 -3.85 -16.80
CA TYR A 131 2.35 -4.78 -15.79
C TYR A 131 1.68 -4.03 -14.64
N ILE A 132 2.34 -3.01 -14.08
CA ILE A 132 1.76 -2.17 -13.02
C ILE A 132 0.46 -1.54 -13.52
N ARG A 133 0.44 -0.94 -14.72
CA ARG A 133 -0.80 -0.39 -15.30
C ARG A 133 -1.94 -1.41 -15.37
N SER A 134 -1.63 -2.68 -15.66
CA SER A 134 -2.65 -3.73 -15.83
C SER A 134 -3.20 -4.28 -14.50
N VAL A 135 -2.43 -4.18 -13.42
CA VAL A 135 -2.87 -4.65 -12.10
C VAL A 135 -3.58 -3.58 -11.30
N LEU A 136 -3.39 -2.29 -11.63
CA LEU A 136 -4.09 -1.18 -10.99
C LEU A 136 -5.60 -1.22 -11.29
N SER A 137 -6.40 -0.71 -10.36
CA SER A 137 -7.84 -0.57 -10.61
C SER A 137 -8.17 0.53 -11.62
N PRO A 138 -9.35 0.50 -12.27
CA PRO A 138 -9.82 1.59 -13.12
C PRO A 138 -10.00 2.92 -12.37
N THR A 139 -10.10 2.87 -11.04
CA THR A 139 -10.26 4.06 -10.18
C THR A 139 -8.96 4.44 -9.47
N ALA A 140 -7.83 3.85 -9.88
CA ALA A 140 -6.54 4.09 -9.25
C ALA A 140 -6.13 5.56 -9.28
N ILE A 141 -5.72 6.08 -8.13
CA ILE A 141 -5.20 7.45 -8.03
C ILE A 141 -3.71 7.45 -8.31
N ALA A 142 -3.37 7.43 -9.59
CA ALA A 142 -2.00 7.55 -10.07
C ALA A 142 -1.76 8.99 -10.55
N VAL A 143 -1.14 9.82 -9.70
CA VAL A 143 -0.85 11.23 -10.03
C VAL A 143 0.57 11.66 -9.67
N CYS A 144 1.11 12.61 -10.44
CA CYS A 144 2.25 13.43 -10.09
C CYS A 144 1.75 14.79 -9.60
N ILE A 145 2.27 15.29 -8.49
CA ILE A 145 1.92 16.61 -7.95
C ILE A 145 3.13 17.52 -8.10
N ASN A 146 3.02 18.49 -9.00
CA ASN A 146 4.05 19.51 -9.23
C ASN A 146 3.68 20.78 -8.48
N CYS A 147 4.42 21.05 -7.41
CA CYS A 147 4.17 22.18 -6.52
C CYS A 147 4.96 23.45 -6.89
N GLY A 148 5.73 23.45 -7.99
CA GLY A 148 6.43 24.64 -8.47
C GLY A 148 7.41 25.27 -7.48
N GLU A 149 7.59 26.60 -7.55
CA GLU A 149 8.49 27.37 -6.69
C GLU A 149 8.01 27.44 -5.23
N ASP A 150 6.70 27.37 -4.99
CA ASP A 150 6.07 27.31 -3.66
C ASP A 150 6.08 25.89 -3.05
N GLY A 151 6.92 25.01 -3.62
CA GLY A 151 6.86 23.56 -3.55
C GLY A 151 6.37 22.95 -2.24
N GLN A 152 7.00 23.33 -1.13
CA GLN A 152 6.72 22.73 0.16
C GLN A 152 5.43 23.23 0.81
N SER A 153 5.10 24.52 0.69
CA SER A 153 3.86 25.07 1.26
C SER A 153 2.64 24.59 0.46
N ALA A 154 2.74 24.61 -0.87
CA ALA A 154 1.65 24.14 -1.73
C ALA A 154 1.39 22.64 -1.53
N MET A 155 2.44 21.82 -1.33
CA MET A 155 2.27 20.41 -1.05
C MET A 155 1.60 20.16 0.31
N GLU A 156 2.00 20.89 1.36
CA GLU A 156 1.37 20.81 2.69
C GLU A 156 -0.12 21.18 2.63
N ASP A 157 -0.49 22.21 1.88
CA ASP A 157 -1.89 22.63 1.73
C ASP A 157 -2.72 21.57 0.98
N ILE A 158 -2.17 20.99 -0.10
CA ILE A 158 -2.81 19.89 -0.84
C ILE A 158 -2.98 18.66 0.06
N MET A 159 -1.96 18.35 0.87
CA MET A 159 -2.00 17.24 1.81
C MET A 159 -3.10 17.41 2.84
N ARG A 160 -3.07 18.53 3.60
CA ARG A 160 -4.03 18.79 4.67
C ARG A 160 -5.45 18.99 4.15
N GLY A 161 -5.60 19.62 2.99
CA GLY A 161 -6.91 19.99 2.46
C GLY A 161 -7.63 18.89 1.68
N ARG A 162 -6.89 18.05 0.94
CA ARG A 162 -7.50 17.14 -0.06
C ARG A 162 -7.03 15.70 0.09
N LEU A 163 -5.71 15.47 0.08
CA LEU A 163 -5.19 14.10 0.09
C LEU A 163 -5.49 13.38 1.40
N ASP A 164 -5.43 14.08 2.54
CA ASP A 164 -5.78 13.52 3.84
C ASP A 164 -7.19 12.91 3.83
N THR A 165 -8.17 13.71 3.40
CA THR A 165 -9.57 13.28 3.31
C THR A 165 -9.76 12.14 2.31
N ILE A 166 -9.11 12.22 1.15
CA ILE A 166 -9.19 11.20 0.10
C ILE A 166 -8.63 9.86 0.59
N CYS A 167 -7.43 9.85 1.16
CA CYS A 167 -6.78 8.64 1.63
C CYS A 167 -7.55 8.00 2.79
N LYS A 168 -8.03 8.82 3.74
CA LYS A 168 -8.87 8.35 4.85
C LYS A 168 -10.17 7.73 4.35
N GLU A 169 -10.80 8.33 3.34
CA GLU A 169 -12.03 7.80 2.74
C GLU A 169 -11.79 6.46 2.04
N ILE A 170 -10.70 6.32 1.28
CA ILE A 170 -10.32 5.06 0.63
C ILE A 170 -10.11 3.95 1.66
N VAL A 171 -9.35 4.24 2.73
CA VAL A 171 -9.10 3.27 3.81
C VAL A 171 -10.39 2.93 4.54
N ARG A 172 -11.25 3.92 4.80
CA ARG A 172 -12.57 3.70 5.39
C ARG A 172 -13.43 2.77 4.55
N ILE A 173 -13.51 3.01 3.24
CA ILE A 173 -14.25 2.14 2.29
C ILE A 173 -13.71 0.72 2.34
N TRP A 174 -12.38 0.55 2.31
CA TRP A 174 -11.75 -0.77 2.39
C TRP A 174 -12.06 -1.48 3.71
N LEU A 175 -11.98 -0.78 4.83
CA LEU A 175 -12.28 -1.34 6.16
C LEU A 175 -13.76 -1.75 6.27
N ASP A 176 -14.68 -0.88 5.85
CA ASP A 176 -16.12 -1.08 6.01
C ASP A 176 -16.68 -2.11 5.02
N THR A 177 -16.16 -2.13 3.79
CA THR A 177 -16.76 -2.90 2.70
C THR A 177 -15.95 -4.16 2.36
N CYS A 178 -14.62 -4.06 2.33
CA CYS A 178 -13.77 -5.14 1.85
C CYS A 178 -13.29 -6.04 3.00
N ALA A 179 -12.69 -5.44 4.03
CA ALA A 179 -12.11 -6.18 5.15
C ALA A 179 -13.18 -6.76 6.08
N SER A 180 -14.39 -6.17 6.13
CA SER A 180 -15.49 -6.65 6.98
C SER A 180 -16.39 -7.69 6.31
N SER A 181 -16.11 -8.06 5.05
CA SER A 181 -16.98 -8.97 4.30
C SER A 181 -16.85 -10.42 4.81
N GLY A 182 -17.91 -10.93 5.44
CA GLY A 182 -18.02 -12.32 5.88
C GLY A 182 -18.51 -13.29 4.79
N LYS A 183 -18.41 -12.91 3.52
CA LYS A 183 -18.93 -13.70 2.40
C LYS A 183 -18.13 -15.00 2.24
N GLN A 184 -18.82 -16.13 2.37
CA GLN A 184 -18.23 -17.44 2.09
C GLN A 184 -17.97 -17.59 0.59
N LEU A 185 -16.77 -18.00 0.24
CA LEU A 185 -16.36 -18.22 -1.15
C LEU A 185 -16.49 -19.70 -1.50
N GLY A 186 -16.97 -19.99 -2.70
CA GLY A 186 -16.93 -21.35 -3.24
C GLY A 186 -15.50 -21.80 -3.54
N ASP A 187 -15.25 -23.11 -3.56
CA ASP A 187 -13.90 -23.67 -3.74
C ASP A 187 -13.24 -23.23 -5.06
N THR A 188 -14.00 -23.22 -6.16
CA THR A 188 -13.50 -22.77 -7.48
C THR A 188 -13.14 -21.29 -7.46
N GLU A 189 -14.01 -20.45 -6.91
CA GLU A 189 -13.79 -19.00 -6.79
C GLU A 189 -12.56 -18.70 -5.93
N ARG A 190 -12.42 -19.44 -4.82
CA ARG A 190 -11.25 -19.35 -3.93
C ARG A 190 -9.97 -19.73 -4.66
N ALA A 191 -9.98 -20.82 -5.42
CA ALA A 191 -8.82 -21.28 -6.19
C ALA A 191 -8.39 -20.25 -7.25
N ASP A 192 -9.34 -19.65 -7.97
CA ASP A 192 -9.05 -18.62 -8.97
C ASP A 192 -8.47 -17.35 -8.34
N LEU A 193 -9.00 -16.91 -7.20
CA LEU A 193 -8.47 -15.78 -6.44
C LEU A 193 -7.02 -16.06 -5.98
N LEU A 194 -6.77 -17.25 -5.41
CA LEU A 194 -5.43 -17.64 -4.97
C LEU A 194 -4.43 -17.68 -6.13
N ARG A 195 -4.85 -18.18 -7.30
CA ARG A 195 -4.01 -18.22 -8.50
C ARG A 195 -3.64 -16.82 -8.97
N ARG A 196 -4.61 -15.90 -9.02
CA ARG A 196 -4.36 -14.51 -9.45
C ARG A 196 -3.55 -13.73 -8.42
N ASP A 197 -3.84 -13.89 -7.13
CA ASP A 197 -3.05 -13.32 -6.05
C ASP A 197 -1.60 -13.79 -6.15
N GLY A 198 -1.37 -15.10 -6.32
CA GLY A 198 -0.03 -15.66 -6.50
C GLY A 198 0.72 -15.06 -7.69
N LEU A 199 0.05 -14.86 -8.83
CA LEU A 199 0.65 -14.20 -10.00
C LEU A 199 1.05 -12.75 -9.69
N ILE A 200 0.16 -11.99 -9.05
CA ILE A 200 0.43 -10.58 -8.69
C ILE A 200 1.59 -10.46 -7.72
N LYS A 201 1.58 -11.27 -6.66
CA LYS A 201 2.63 -11.30 -5.65
C LYS A 201 3.99 -11.57 -6.28
N ASN A 202 4.11 -12.65 -7.08
CA ASN A 202 5.36 -13.02 -7.73
C ASN A 202 5.89 -11.93 -8.68
N LYS A 203 5.02 -11.43 -9.56
CA LYS A 203 5.46 -10.50 -10.61
C LYS A 203 5.76 -9.10 -10.07
N THR A 204 5.04 -8.64 -9.04
CA THR A 204 5.35 -7.38 -8.35
C THR A 204 6.70 -7.46 -7.63
N ILE A 205 7.01 -8.57 -6.94
CA ILE A 205 8.34 -8.75 -6.34
C ILE A 205 9.42 -8.73 -7.41
N GLU A 206 9.24 -9.45 -8.52
CA GLU A 206 10.24 -9.54 -9.58
C GLU A 206 10.50 -8.18 -10.26
N ILE A 207 9.43 -7.48 -10.66
CA ILE A 207 9.52 -6.26 -11.47
C ILE A 207 9.92 -5.05 -10.64
N ASP A 208 9.45 -4.96 -9.39
CA ASP A 208 9.67 -3.79 -8.55
C ASP A 208 10.75 -4.05 -7.51
N LEU A 209 10.49 -4.98 -6.59
CA LEU A 209 11.33 -5.12 -5.40
C LEU A 209 12.72 -5.69 -5.71
N ALA A 210 12.79 -6.85 -6.37
CA ALA A 210 14.03 -7.52 -6.70
C ALA A 210 14.88 -6.74 -7.73
N ALA A 211 14.24 -5.98 -8.61
CA ALA A 211 14.94 -5.16 -9.60
C ALA A 211 15.51 -3.85 -9.01
N ASN A 212 14.83 -3.27 -8.02
CA ASN A 212 15.17 -1.93 -7.53
C ASN A 212 15.85 -1.92 -6.15
N LEU A 213 15.46 -2.80 -5.20
CA LEU A 213 16.07 -2.81 -3.85
C LEU A 213 17.60 -3.03 -3.86
N PRO A 214 18.19 -3.91 -4.69
CA PRO A 214 19.64 -4.10 -4.69
C PRO A 214 20.42 -2.83 -5.04
N ARG A 215 19.85 -1.98 -5.91
CA ARG A 215 20.45 -0.68 -6.28
C ARG A 215 20.38 0.33 -5.13
N MET A 216 19.32 0.28 -4.34
CA MET A 216 19.08 1.22 -3.23
C MET A 216 19.81 0.80 -1.94
N PHE A 217 19.84 -0.49 -1.62
CA PHE A 217 20.23 -1.00 -0.30
C PHE A 217 21.41 -1.95 -0.29
N SER A 218 22.01 -2.26 -1.45
CA SER A 218 22.93 -3.38 -1.71
C SER A 218 22.23 -4.75 -1.83
N PRO A 219 22.82 -5.72 -2.55
CA PRO A 219 22.24 -7.06 -2.71
C PRO A 219 21.99 -7.78 -1.39
N GLU A 220 22.85 -7.63 -0.39
CA GLU A 220 22.73 -8.31 0.91
C GLU A 220 21.45 -7.88 1.65
N VAL A 221 21.28 -6.56 1.84
CA VAL A 221 20.10 -6.00 2.51
C VAL A 221 18.84 -6.27 1.70
N ALA A 222 18.91 -6.12 0.37
CA ALA A 222 17.80 -6.39 -0.52
C ALA A 222 17.33 -7.84 -0.43
N ASN A 223 18.25 -8.81 -0.46
CA ASN A 223 17.90 -10.24 -0.36
C ASN A 223 17.23 -10.58 0.97
N ARG A 224 17.69 -9.98 2.07
CA ARG A 224 17.06 -10.18 3.39
C ARG A 224 15.65 -9.61 3.42
N VAL A 225 15.47 -8.37 3.00
CA VAL A 225 14.16 -7.68 2.99
C VAL A 225 13.19 -8.40 2.05
N VAL A 226 13.61 -8.69 0.82
CA VAL A 226 12.81 -9.43 -0.16
C VAL A 226 12.46 -10.82 0.34
N GLY A 227 13.39 -11.51 1.02
CA GLY A 227 13.14 -12.83 1.61
C GLY A 227 12.02 -12.83 2.65
N GLU A 228 11.95 -11.82 3.52
CA GLU A 228 10.83 -11.70 4.47
C GLU A 228 9.51 -11.37 3.78
N ILE A 229 9.55 -10.53 2.75
CA ILE A 229 8.38 -10.22 1.92
C ILE A 229 7.87 -11.49 1.22
N GLN A 230 8.76 -12.28 0.62
CA GLN A 230 8.43 -13.57 -0.03
C GLN A 230 7.80 -14.56 0.95
N LYS A 231 8.37 -14.72 2.15
CA LYS A 231 7.79 -15.56 3.21
C LYS A 231 6.36 -15.14 3.55
N ALA A 232 6.11 -13.84 3.71
CA ALA A 232 4.78 -13.31 4.00
C ALA A 232 3.80 -13.56 2.85
N PHE A 233 4.26 -13.40 1.61
CA PHE A 233 3.48 -13.67 0.42
C PHE A 233 3.29 -15.17 0.12
N LYS A 234 4.00 -16.06 0.82
CA LYS A 234 4.00 -17.53 0.67
C LYS A 234 4.48 -17.97 -0.72
N ILE A 235 5.55 -17.34 -1.21
CA ILE A 235 6.19 -17.60 -2.50
C ILE A 235 7.69 -17.81 -2.36
#